data_AF-A0AA42RIN2-F1
#
_entry.id   AF-A0AA42RIN2-F1
#
_cell.length_a   1.000
_cell.length_b   1.000
_cell.length_c   1.000
_cell.angle_alpha   90.00
_cell.angle_beta   90.00
_cell.angle_gamma   90.00
#
_symmetry.space_group_name_H-M   'P 1'
#
loop_
_entity.id
_entity.type
_entity.pdbx_description
1 polymer ?
#
loop_
_entity_poly.entity_id
_entity_poly.type
_entity_poly.pdbx_seq_one_letter_code
_entity_poly.pdbx_strand_id
1 'polypeptide(L)'
;MKNIFSLFLASILLLSVFSCKEDDSLAISQDQLLRSGKWQLKEIRKTKGNITETDKLLSCERQSTLDFSDVTNYNSNMYKTEKGNCVQEQTTGTYVYNTSKTKRLLTMSLNDTTYNYYVKQLDPKYLILQDTLSKVDTIKLRLQVFEIVK
;
A
#
# COMPACT_ATOMS: atom_id res chain seq x y z
N MET A 1 56.58 -15.07 -45.85
CA MET A 1 57.05 -15.57 -44.54
C MET A 1 56.79 -14.49 -43.50
N LYS A 2 56.09 -14.84 -42.41
CA LYS A 2 56.14 -14.33 -41.02
C LYS A 2 56.34 -12.81 -40.80
N ASN A 3 55.69 -12.08 -39.91
CA ASN A 3 54.57 -12.21 -38.97
C ASN A 3 54.63 -10.89 -38.14
N ILE A 4 53.49 -10.23 -37.86
CA ILE A 4 53.09 -9.51 -36.60
C ILE A 4 54.07 -8.38 -36.11
N PHE A 5 53.66 -7.14 -35.81
CA PHE A 5 52.77 -6.80 -34.70
C PHE A 5 52.25 -5.35 -34.78
N SER A 6 50.95 -5.26 -34.52
CA SER A 6 50.11 -4.08 -34.33
C SER A 6 50.65 -3.10 -33.29
N LEU A 7 50.46 -1.79 -33.50
CA LEU A 7 50.09 -0.89 -32.39
C LEU A 7 49.13 0.20 -32.90
N PHE A 8 47.86 -0.18 -33.01
CA PHE A 8 46.74 0.73 -32.82
C PHE A 8 46.81 1.29 -31.39
N LEU A 9 46.84 2.62 -31.22
CA LEU A 9 46.39 3.23 -29.98
C LEU A 9 45.34 4.30 -30.32
N ALA A 10 44.10 3.85 -30.28
CA ALA A 10 42.90 4.66 -30.39
C ALA A 10 42.72 5.49 -29.12
N SER A 11 42.86 6.81 -29.22
CA SER A 11 42.38 7.74 -28.20
C SER A 11 40.97 8.20 -28.57
N ILE A 12 40.01 7.28 -28.50
CA ILE A 12 38.58 7.67 -28.44
C ILE A 12 38.31 7.99 -26.97
N LEU A 13 38.23 9.29 -26.68
CA LEU A 13 37.53 9.81 -25.52
C LEU A 13 36.09 9.32 -25.58
N LEU A 14 35.83 8.15 -25.01
CA LEU A 14 34.50 7.78 -24.58
C LEU A 14 34.17 8.73 -23.43
N LEU A 15 33.42 9.78 -23.77
CA LEU A 15 32.52 10.44 -22.85
C LEU A 15 31.74 9.33 -22.16
N SER A 16 32.18 8.96 -20.96
CA SER A 16 31.39 8.19 -20.02
C SER A 16 30.21 9.09 -19.66
N VAL A 17 29.18 9.05 -20.49
CA VAL A 17 27.81 9.24 -20.02
C VAL A 17 27.68 8.28 -18.85
N PHE A 18 27.79 8.81 -17.64
CA PHE A 18 27.19 8.21 -16.47
C PHE A 18 25.68 8.26 -16.73
N SER A 19 25.21 7.39 -17.62
CA SER A 19 23.92 6.76 -17.42
C SER A 19 24.11 6.03 -16.11
N CYS A 20 23.67 6.66 -15.01
CA CYS A 20 23.40 5.95 -13.79
C CYS A 20 22.53 4.77 -14.23
N LYS A 21 23.13 3.59 -14.32
CA LYS A 21 22.37 2.35 -14.25
C LYS A 21 21.58 2.50 -12.96
N GLU A 22 20.30 2.79 -13.10
CA GLU A 22 19.34 2.52 -12.04
C GLU A 22 19.61 1.06 -11.68
N ASP A 23 20.10 0.84 -10.46
CA ASP A 23 20.28 -0.49 -9.91
C ASP A 23 19.00 -1.28 -10.21
N ASP A 24 19.13 -2.34 -10.99
CA ASP A 24 18.05 -3.27 -11.34
C ASP A 24 17.64 -4.10 -10.10
N SER A 25 17.31 -3.45 -8.99
CA SER A 25 16.33 -4.01 -8.07
C SER A 25 15.01 -3.90 -8.82
N LEU A 26 14.50 -5.03 -9.34
CA LEU A 26 13.18 -5.10 -9.94
C LEU A 26 12.20 -4.32 -9.05
N ALA A 27 11.76 -3.15 -9.51
CA ALA A 27 10.85 -2.32 -8.75
C ALA A 27 9.59 -3.15 -8.52
N ILE A 28 9.40 -3.64 -7.27
CA ILE A 28 8.23 -4.42 -6.90
C ILE A 28 7.01 -3.60 -7.28
N SER A 29 6.13 -4.18 -8.11
CA SER A 29 4.94 -3.43 -8.54
C SER A 29 4.09 -3.11 -7.31
N GLN A 30 3.37 -1.98 -7.33
CA GLN A 30 2.50 -1.61 -6.20
C GLN A 30 1.50 -2.72 -5.88
N ASP A 31 1.04 -3.47 -6.89
CA ASP A 31 0.16 -4.63 -6.68
C ASP A 31 0.90 -5.78 -5.98
N GLN A 32 2.14 -6.10 -6.38
CA GLN A 32 2.94 -7.11 -5.68
C GLN A 32 3.23 -6.71 -4.23
N LEU A 33 3.46 -5.43 -3.99
CA LEU A 33 3.70 -4.90 -2.65
C LEU A 33 2.44 -5.01 -1.77
N LEU A 34 1.26 -4.67 -2.29
CA LEU A 34 -0.01 -4.85 -1.58
C LEU A 34 -0.20 -6.32 -1.16
N ARG A 35 0.17 -7.26 -2.04
CA ARG A 35 0.08 -8.71 -1.81
C ARG A 35 1.25 -9.31 -1.02
N SER A 36 2.23 -8.49 -0.61
CA SER A 36 3.44 -9.00 0.06
C SER A 36 3.19 -9.54 1.47
N GLY A 37 2.00 -9.31 2.03
CA GLY A 37 1.59 -9.92 3.29
C GLY A 37 0.30 -9.37 3.85
N LYS A 38 0.13 -9.61 5.14
CA LYS A 38 -1.01 -9.17 5.94
C LYS A 38 -0.72 -7.80 6.56
N TRP A 39 -1.72 -6.93 6.58
CA TRP A 39 -1.65 -5.55 7.05
C TRP A 39 -2.45 -5.40 8.33
N GLN A 40 -1.80 -5.07 9.44
CA GLN A 40 -2.43 -4.87 10.75
C GLN A 40 -2.75 -3.40 10.98
N LEU A 41 -3.98 -3.11 11.41
CA LEU A 41 -4.42 -1.76 11.72
C LEU A 41 -3.69 -1.23 12.96
N LYS A 42 -3.09 -0.04 12.84
CA LYS A 42 -2.35 0.62 13.93
C LYS A 42 -3.05 1.83 14.49
N GLU A 43 -3.65 2.63 13.63
CA GLU A 43 -4.33 3.85 14.03
C GLU A 43 -5.33 4.31 12.97
N ILE A 44 -6.26 5.16 13.41
CA ILE A 44 -7.17 5.87 12.53
C ILE A 44 -6.92 7.37 12.72
N ARG A 45 -6.62 8.08 11.65
CA ARG A 45 -6.47 9.55 11.67
C ARG A 45 -7.72 10.20 11.11
N LYS A 46 -8.28 11.17 11.81
CA LYS A 46 -9.49 11.91 11.39
C LYS A 46 -9.16 13.39 11.34
N THR A 47 -9.45 14.05 10.23
CA THR A 47 -9.30 15.51 10.10
C THR A 47 -10.68 16.16 10.04
N LYS A 48 -10.94 17.06 10.99
CA LYS A 48 -12.16 17.88 11.07
C LYS A 48 -11.76 19.36 11.04
N GLY A 49 -12.21 20.07 10.01
CA GLY A 49 -11.79 21.46 9.79
C GLY A 49 -10.29 21.57 9.49
N ASN A 50 -9.51 22.11 10.44
CA ASN A 50 -8.05 22.22 10.39
C ASN A 50 -7.35 21.37 11.47
N ILE A 51 -8.10 20.57 12.23
CA ILE A 51 -7.58 19.75 13.32
C ILE A 51 -7.50 18.30 12.84
N THR A 52 -6.34 17.67 13.05
CA THR A 52 -6.15 16.23 12.83
C THR A 52 -6.04 15.53 14.18
N GLU A 53 -6.96 14.62 14.43
CA GLU A 53 -6.99 13.75 15.60
C GLU A 53 -6.47 12.36 15.20
N THR A 54 -5.63 11.78 16.06
CA THR A 54 -5.18 10.39 15.92
C THR A 54 -5.90 9.55 16.97
N ASP A 55 -6.77 8.68 16.50
CA ASP A 55 -7.53 7.75 17.33
C ASP A 55 -6.61 6.60 17.75
N LYS A 56 -6.21 6.63 19.02
CA LYS A 56 -5.43 5.55 19.62
C LYS A 56 -6.38 4.38 19.86
N LEU A 57 -6.43 3.48 18.89
CA LEU A 57 -7.15 2.21 18.94
C LEU A 57 -6.94 1.49 20.28
N LEU A 58 -7.99 0.86 20.82
CA LEU A 58 -7.85 0.02 22.01
C LEU A 58 -7.14 -1.28 21.61
N SER A 59 -6.84 -2.12 22.61
CA SER A 59 -6.17 -3.41 22.39
C SER A 59 -6.96 -4.34 21.46
N CYS A 60 -8.29 -4.23 21.46
CA CYS A 60 -9.16 -5.02 20.60
C CYS A 60 -8.97 -4.66 19.12
N GLU A 61 -9.18 -3.39 18.76
CA GLU A 61 -9.18 -2.94 17.36
C GLU A 61 -7.80 -3.09 16.70
N ARG A 62 -6.70 -3.03 17.48
CA ARG A 62 -5.33 -3.27 16.99
C ARG A 62 -5.10 -4.69 16.48
N GLN A 63 -5.97 -5.64 16.79
CA GLN A 63 -5.90 -7.00 16.24
C GLN A 63 -6.48 -7.07 14.83
N SER A 64 -7.06 -5.98 14.32
CA SER A 64 -7.66 -5.95 13.00
C SER A 64 -6.63 -6.11 11.88
N THR A 65 -6.93 -6.94 10.89
CA THR A 65 -6.03 -7.21 9.77
C THR A 65 -6.73 -7.25 8.42
N LEU A 66 -6.04 -6.81 7.37
CA LEU A 66 -6.37 -7.04 5.98
C LEU A 66 -5.30 -7.93 5.35
N ASP A 67 -5.70 -8.94 4.60
CA ASP A 67 -4.80 -9.87 3.93
C ASP A 67 -5.14 -9.90 2.44
N PHE A 68 -4.19 -9.47 1.61
CA PHE A 68 -4.32 -9.45 0.15
C PHE A 68 -3.36 -10.47 -0.50
N SER A 69 -2.94 -11.51 0.21
CA SER A 69 -1.97 -12.47 -0.32
C SER A 69 -2.50 -13.23 -1.55
N ASP A 70 -3.81 -13.35 -1.69
CA ASP A 70 -4.47 -13.89 -2.89
C ASP A 70 -4.59 -12.81 -3.98
N VAL A 71 -4.53 -13.20 -5.25
CA VAL A 71 -4.51 -12.26 -6.38
C VAL A 71 -5.87 -11.59 -6.61
N THR A 72 -6.96 -12.27 -6.25
CA THR A 72 -8.34 -11.81 -6.52
C THR A 72 -9.08 -11.44 -5.24
N ASN A 73 -8.80 -12.17 -4.16
CA ASN A 73 -9.55 -12.10 -2.92
C ASN A 73 -8.75 -11.41 -1.82
N TYR A 74 -9.47 -10.81 -0.88
CA TYR A 74 -8.90 -10.37 0.38
C TYR A 74 -9.63 -11.02 1.55
N ASN A 75 -8.91 -11.22 2.65
CA ASN A 75 -9.51 -11.57 3.93
C ASN A 75 -9.39 -10.39 4.89
N SER A 76 -10.49 -10.08 5.56
CA SER A 76 -10.56 -9.02 6.56
C SER A 76 -11.01 -9.61 7.88
N ASN A 77 -10.20 -9.41 8.92
CA ASN A 77 -10.55 -9.72 10.30
C ASN A 77 -10.60 -8.41 11.06
N MET A 78 -11.78 -7.83 11.24
CA MET A 78 -11.94 -6.56 11.95
C MET A 78 -12.40 -6.84 13.37
N TYR A 79 -11.76 -6.18 14.33
CA TYR A 79 -12.10 -6.28 15.74
C TYR A 79 -12.67 -4.96 16.24
N LYS A 80 -13.69 -5.02 17.07
CA LYS A 80 -14.31 -3.86 17.71
C LYS A 80 -14.72 -4.16 19.14
N THR A 81 -14.59 -3.15 20.00
CA THR A 81 -15.07 -3.23 21.39
C THR A 81 -16.55 -2.90 21.44
N GLU A 82 -17.40 -3.88 21.78
CA GLU A 82 -18.83 -3.69 21.96
C GLU A 82 -19.23 -4.04 23.40
N LYS A 83 -19.77 -3.06 24.14
CA LYS A 83 -20.18 -3.24 25.54
C LYS A 83 -19.07 -3.85 26.42
N GLY A 84 -17.81 -3.48 26.16
CA GLY A 84 -16.63 -3.98 26.88
C GLY A 84 -16.05 -5.31 26.38
N ASN A 85 -16.71 -5.97 25.41
CA ASN A 85 -16.23 -7.23 24.84
C ASN A 85 -15.53 -6.98 23.50
N CYS A 86 -14.47 -7.73 23.25
CA CYS A 86 -13.80 -7.71 21.95
C CYS A 86 -14.51 -8.66 20.99
N VAL A 87 -15.12 -8.11 19.94
CA VAL A 87 -15.89 -8.86 18.95
C VAL A 87 -15.15 -8.84 17.62
N GLN A 88 -15.04 -10.00 16.98
CA GLN A 88 -14.45 -10.16 15.66
C GLN A 88 -15.53 -10.24 14.58
N GLU A 89 -15.29 -9.58 13.47
CA GLU A 89 -16.01 -9.73 12.21
C GLU A 89 -15.02 -10.19 11.14
N GLN A 90 -15.22 -11.41 10.63
CA GLN A 90 -14.41 -11.97 9.56
C GLN A 90 -15.19 -11.94 8.25
N THR A 91 -14.56 -11.40 7.21
CA THR A 91 -15.14 -11.32 5.86
C THR A 91 -14.09 -11.70 4.82
N THR A 92 -14.55 -12.34 3.75
CA THR A 92 -13.77 -12.61 2.55
C THR A 92 -14.48 -11.95 1.38
N GLY A 93 -13.77 -11.14 0.62
CA GLY A 93 -14.30 -10.44 -0.53
C GLY A 93 -13.31 -10.43 -1.68
N THR A 94 -13.70 -9.80 -2.79
CA THR A 94 -12.80 -9.56 -3.92
C THR A 94 -12.24 -8.16 -3.86
N TYR A 95 -11.09 -7.93 -4.49
CA TYR A 95 -10.54 -6.59 -4.60
C TYR A 95 -9.96 -6.31 -5.99
N VAL A 96 -9.93 -5.03 -6.33
CA VAL A 96 -9.23 -4.52 -7.50
C VAL A 96 -8.40 -3.32 -7.06
N TYR A 97 -7.10 -3.36 -7.32
CA TYR A 97 -6.22 -2.22 -7.08
C TYR A 97 -5.84 -1.57 -8.40
N ASN A 98 -6.39 -0.38 -8.66
CA ASN A 98 -6.11 0.38 -9.87
C ASN A 98 -5.05 1.45 -9.58
N THR A 99 -3.89 1.32 -10.23
CA THR A 99 -2.79 2.28 -10.11
C THR A 99 -2.54 3.02 -11.43
N SER A 100 -2.47 4.34 -11.35
CA SER A 100 -2.01 5.23 -12.41
C SER A 100 -1.09 6.30 -11.81
N LYS A 101 -0.43 7.11 -12.65
CA LYS A 101 0.44 8.20 -12.18
C LYS A 101 -0.26 9.17 -11.22
N THR A 102 -1.58 9.33 -11.32
CA THR A 102 -2.36 10.33 -10.58
C THR A 102 -3.43 9.73 -9.67
N LYS A 103 -3.71 8.43 -9.77
CA LYS A 103 -4.77 7.77 -9.01
C LYS A 103 -4.33 6.41 -8.52
N ARG A 104 -4.45 6.19 -7.21
CA ARG A 104 -4.30 4.87 -6.58
C ARG A 104 -5.61 4.57 -5.86
N LEU A 105 -6.43 3.70 -6.44
CA LEU A 105 -7.76 3.37 -5.95
C LEU A 105 -7.83 1.87 -5.65
N LEU A 106 -8.08 1.53 -4.40
CA LEU A 106 -8.40 0.18 -3.97
C LEU A 106 -9.93 0.07 -3.86
N THR A 107 -10.49 -0.87 -4.61
CA THR A 107 -11.91 -1.21 -4.56
C THR A 107 -12.04 -2.58 -3.93
N MET A 108 -12.78 -2.68 -2.83
CA MET A 108 -13.05 -3.94 -2.12
C MET A 108 -14.53 -4.24 -2.22
N SER A 109 -14.88 -5.44 -2.64
CA SER A 109 -16.26 -5.87 -2.84
C SER A 109 -16.58 -7.05 -1.93
N LEU A 110 -17.68 -6.93 -1.20
CA LEU A 110 -18.22 -7.96 -0.33
C LEU A 110 -19.71 -8.09 -0.63
N ASN A 111 -20.11 -9.25 -1.16
CA ASN A 111 -21.46 -9.48 -1.69
C ASN A 111 -21.85 -8.35 -2.67
N ASP A 112 -23.00 -7.71 -2.48
CA ASP A 112 -23.49 -6.61 -3.31
C ASP A 112 -22.98 -5.21 -2.87
N THR A 113 -22.05 -5.16 -1.91
CA THR A 113 -21.51 -3.89 -1.40
C THR A 113 -20.08 -3.66 -1.88
N THR A 114 -19.80 -2.44 -2.33
CA THR A 114 -18.47 -2.02 -2.76
C THR A 114 -17.95 -0.87 -1.89
N TYR A 115 -16.72 -1.01 -1.41
CA TYR A 115 -15.99 -0.02 -0.65
C TYR A 115 -14.82 0.51 -1.47
N ASN A 116 -14.71 1.82 -1.60
CA ASN A 116 -13.66 2.48 -2.35
C ASN A 116 -12.72 3.22 -1.41
N TYR A 117 -11.41 3.04 -1.61
CA TYR A 117 -10.36 3.67 -0.82
C TYR A 117 -9.31 4.30 -1.71
N TYR A 118 -8.93 5.54 -1.42
CA TYR A 118 -7.72 6.09 -2.02
C TYR A 118 -6.49 5.59 -1.25
N VAL A 119 -5.55 4.96 -1.94
CA VAL A 119 -4.31 4.49 -1.33
C VAL A 119 -3.32 5.65 -1.29
N LYS A 120 -3.14 6.24 -0.11
CA LYS A 120 -2.25 7.41 0.10
C LYS A 120 -0.79 7.03 0.22
N GLN A 121 -0.52 5.87 0.80
CA GLN A 121 0.82 5.32 0.95
C GLN A 121 0.75 3.80 0.85
N LEU A 122 1.70 3.24 0.11
CA LEU A 122 1.94 1.82 0.02
C LEU A 122 3.45 1.63 -0.17
N ASP A 123 4.11 1.20 0.90
CA ASP A 123 5.54 0.90 0.96
C ASP A 123 5.75 -0.43 1.74
N PRO A 124 6.98 -0.98 1.84
CA PRO A 124 7.24 -2.24 2.54
C PRO A 124 6.87 -2.28 4.03
N LYS A 125 6.45 -1.17 4.63
CA LYS A 125 6.07 -1.08 6.03
C LYS A 125 4.61 -0.69 6.19
N TYR A 126 4.10 0.25 5.41
CA TYR A 126 2.80 0.87 5.61
C TYR A 126 1.86 0.77 4.42
N LEU A 127 0.59 0.54 4.73
CA LEU A 127 -0.56 0.73 3.85
C LEU A 127 -1.47 1.79 4.50
N ILE A 128 -1.66 2.93 3.83
CA ILE A 128 -2.55 3.99 4.31
C ILE A 128 -3.72 4.15 3.35
N LEU A 129 -4.90 3.80 3.84
CA LEU A 129 -6.16 3.88 3.11
C LEU A 129 -6.94 5.12 3.55
N GLN A 130 -7.42 5.91 2.59
CA GLN A 130 -8.36 6.99 2.84
C GLN A 130 -9.77 6.52 2.49
N ASP A 131 -10.70 6.63 3.44
CA ASP A 131 -12.13 6.39 3.22
C ASP A 131 -12.70 7.39 2.19
N THR A 132 -13.56 6.93 1.28
CA THR A 132 -14.41 7.83 0.50
C THR A 132 -15.55 8.33 1.38
N LEU A 133 -15.35 9.48 2.02
CA LEU A 133 -16.36 10.09 2.88
C LEU A 133 -17.52 10.64 2.06
N SER A 134 -18.73 10.57 2.63
CA SER A 134 -19.92 11.13 2.02
C SER A 134 -19.96 12.65 2.23
N LYS A 135 -20.53 13.41 1.29
CA LYS A 135 -20.52 14.90 1.31
C LYS A 135 -21.16 15.54 2.56
N VAL A 136 -21.83 14.75 3.41
CA VAL A 136 -22.56 15.20 4.61
C VAL A 136 -21.67 15.13 5.87
N ASP A 137 -20.48 14.54 5.77
CA ASP A 137 -19.60 14.36 6.92
C ASP A 137 -18.86 15.66 7.29
N THR A 138 -18.88 16.04 8.58
CA THR A 138 -18.00 17.12 9.10
C THR A 138 -16.52 16.74 9.07
N ILE A 139 -16.23 15.45 8.85
CA ILE A 139 -14.90 14.89 8.69
C ILE A 139 -14.47 15.15 7.23
N LYS A 140 -13.36 15.85 7.04
CA LYS A 140 -12.79 16.09 5.71
C LYS A 140 -11.92 14.93 5.23
N LEU A 141 -11.32 14.20 6.16
CA LEU A 141 -10.40 13.11 5.88
C LEU A 141 -10.49 12.06 6.98
N ARG A 142 -10.55 10.79 6.59
CA ARG A 142 -10.34 9.65 7.48
C ARG A 142 -9.33 8.71 6.84
N LEU A 143 -8.24 8.46 7.56
CA LEU A 143 -7.17 7.56 7.15
C LEU A 143 -7.14 6.37 8.10
N GLN A 144 -7.03 5.18 7.53
CA GLN A 144 -6.72 3.95 8.24
C GLN A 144 -5.27 3.61 7.93
N VAL A 145 -4.44 3.54 8.98
CA VAL A 145 -3.02 3.27 8.86
C VAL A 145 -2.76 1.83 9.27
N PHE A 146 -2.28 1.04 8.33
CA PHE A 146 -1.90 -0.34 8.55
C PHE A 146 -0.39 -0.50 8.43
N GLU A 147 0.16 -1.43 9.18
CA GLU A 147 1.56 -1.86 9.11
C GLU A 147 1.63 -3.33 8.73
N ILE A 148 2.60 -3.72 7.92
CA ILE A 148 2.77 -5.11 7.52
C ILE A 148 3.07 -6.01 8.74
N VAL A 149 2.46 -7.19 8.78
CA VAL A 149 2.76 -8.26 9.72
C VAL A 149 3.87 -9.10 9.11
N LYS A 150 5.01 -9.17 9.80
CA LYS A 150 6.15 -10.02 9.43
C LYS A 150 6.02 -11.41 10.03
#